data_AF-A0A9P3PWW7-F1
#
_entry.id   AF-A0A9P3PWW7-F1
#
_cell.length_a   1.000
_cell.length_b   1.000
_cell.length_c   1.000
_cell.angle_alpha   90.00
_cell.angle_beta   90.00
_cell.angle_gamma   90.00
#
_symmetry.space_group_name_H-M   'P 1'
#
loop_
_entity.id
_entity.type
_entity.pdbx_description
1 polymer ?
#
loop_
_entity_poly.entity_id
_entity_poly.type
_entity_poly.pdbx_seq_one_letter_code
_entity_poly.pdbx_strand_id
1 'polypeptide(L)'
;MSLNSYIQELVEGRIDFAGQALVEKIAHIVLIATTIVSFIAGFVLQSLTVTFSIFGASTLLLALIVLPPWPMFNAHPVKWLPRVEDKSKSTESSTAR
;
A
#
# COMPACT_ATOMS: atom_id res chain seq x y z
N MET A 1 11.83 -19.68 -8.53
CA MET A 1 11.42 -19.11 -7.23
C MET A 1 10.69 -20.20 -6.47
N SER A 2 11.07 -20.48 -5.22
CA SER A 2 10.37 -21.50 -4.42
C SER A 2 9.02 -20.96 -3.94
N LEU A 3 8.01 -21.82 -3.78
CA LEU A 3 6.68 -21.39 -3.32
C LEU A 3 6.75 -20.71 -1.94
N ASN A 4 7.66 -21.17 -1.08
CA ASN A 4 7.88 -20.59 0.25
C ASN A 4 8.39 -19.13 0.19
N SER A 5 9.34 -18.82 -0.71
CA SER A 5 9.85 -17.44 -0.87
C SER A 5 8.77 -16.47 -1.37
N TYR A 6 7.86 -16.94 -2.23
CA TYR A 6 6.76 -16.10 -2.72
C TYR A 6 5.76 -15.77 -1.59
N ILE A 7 5.40 -16.75 -0.77
CA ILE A 7 4.52 -16.54 0.38
C ILE A 7 5.15 -15.58 1.39
N GLN A 8 6.46 -15.67 1.62
CA GLN A 8 7.16 -14.72 2.50
C GLN A 8 7.10 -13.29 1.95
N GLU A 9 7.31 -13.09 0.65
CA GLU A 9 7.16 -11.76 0.03
C GLU A 9 5.73 -11.21 0.17
N LEU A 10 4.71 -12.06 0.00
CA LEU A 10 3.31 -11.67 0.21
C LEU A 10 3.03 -11.23 1.65
N VAL A 11 3.55 -11.97 2.64
CA VAL A 11 3.38 -11.66 4.07
C VAL A 11 4.17 -10.40 4.46
N GLU A 12 5.35 -10.20 3.86
CA GLU A 12 6.17 -9.02 4.07
C GLU A 12 5.53 -7.77 3.47
N GLY A 13 4.70 -7.93 2.42
CA GLY A 13 3.85 -6.86 1.88
C GLY A 13 4.65 -5.67 1.35
N ARG A 14 5.88 -5.92 0.89
CA ARG A 14 6.78 -4.86 0.44
C ARG A 14 6.26 -4.26 -0.86
N ILE A 15 5.95 -2.96 -0.82
CA ILE A 15 5.55 -2.15 -1.99
C ILE A 15 6.39 -0.88 -2.01
N ASP A 16 6.94 -0.53 -3.17
CA ASP A 16 7.75 0.69 -3.33
C ASP A 16 6.91 1.98 -3.26
N PHE A 17 7.56 3.15 -3.13
CA PHE A 17 6.83 4.42 -2.99
C PHE A 17 5.97 4.77 -4.21
N ALA A 18 6.42 4.44 -5.43
CA ALA A 18 5.64 4.69 -6.63
C ALA A 18 4.42 3.76 -6.72
N GLY A 19 4.59 2.49 -6.33
CA GLY A 19 3.54 1.50 -6.18
C GLY A 19 2.51 1.92 -5.13
N GLN A 20 2.94 2.43 -3.98
CA GLN A 20 2.05 2.94 -2.93
C GLN A 20 1.18 4.10 -3.46
N ALA A 21 1.77 5.09 -4.14
CA ALA A 21 1.02 6.20 -4.72
C ALA A 21 0.02 5.74 -5.80
N LEU A 22 0.39 4.74 -6.59
CA LEU A 22 -0.49 4.14 -7.59
C LEU A 22 -1.65 3.39 -6.92
N VAL A 23 -1.37 2.58 -5.91
CA VAL A 23 -2.37 1.85 -5.12
C VAL A 23 -3.36 2.84 -4.49
N GLU A 24 -2.87 3.92 -3.88
CA GLU A 24 -3.70 4.96 -3.30
C GLU A 24 -4.61 5.60 -4.35
N LYS A 25 -4.08 5.97 -5.52
CA LYS A 25 -4.87 6.55 -6.61
C LYS A 25 -5.96 5.59 -7.11
N ILE A 26 -5.63 4.32 -7.33
CA ILE A 26 -6.59 3.30 -7.76
C ILE A 26 -7.68 3.13 -6.70
N ALA A 27 -7.29 2.95 -5.44
CA ALA A 27 -8.24 2.73 -4.36
C ALA A 27 -9.19 3.92 -4.21
N HIS A 28 -8.67 5.14 -4.26
CA HIS A 28 -9.47 6.36 -4.15
C HIS A 28 -10.52 6.46 -5.27
N ILE A 29 -10.10 6.26 -6.53
CA ILE A 29 -11.01 6.34 -7.69
C ILE A 29 -12.07 5.24 -7.62
N VAL A 30 -11.66 3.99 -7.36
CA VAL A 30 -12.57 2.85 -7.35
C VAL A 30 -13.55 2.92 -6.18
N LEU A 31 -13.10 3.29 -4.99
CA LEU A 31 -13.98 3.41 -3.82
C LEU A 31 -15.02 4.51 -3.99
N ILE A 32 -14.65 5.67 -4.56
CA ILE A 32 -15.63 6.72 -4.86
C ILE A 32 -16.65 6.22 -5.89
N ALA A 33 -16.19 5.65 -7.01
CA ALA A 33 -17.08 5.16 -8.05
C ALA A 33 -18.06 4.09 -7.53
N THR A 34 -17.55 3.11 -6.79
CA THR A 34 -18.35 2.02 -6.22
C THR A 34 -19.29 2.52 -5.14
N THR A 35 -18.91 3.53 -4.35
CA THR A 35 -19.81 4.18 -3.38
C THR A 35 -21.01 4.80 -4.08
N ILE A 36 -20.79 5.56 -5.16
CA ILE A 36 -21.87 6.20 -5.94
C ILE A 36 -22.80 5.14 -6.52
N VAL A 37 -22.24 4.12 -7.18
CA VAL A 37 -23.02 3.03 -7.79
C VAL A 37 -23.83 2.26 -6.75
N SER A 38 -23.20 1.89 -5.63
CA SER A 38 -23.86 1.14 -4.55
C SER A 38 -24.98 1.94 -3.91
N PHE A 39 -24.76 3.24 -3.70
CA PHE A 39 -25.78 4.15 -3.16
C PHE A 39 -26.98 4.28 -4.10
N ILE A 40 -26.75 4.52 -5.39
CA ILE A 40 -27.84 4.63 -6.38
C ILE A 40 -28.63 3.32 -6.44
N ALA A 41 -27.94 2.17 -6.53
CA ALA A 41 -28.59 0.87 -6.59
C ALA A 41 -29.45 0.59 -5.34
N GLY A 42 -28.89 0.77 -4.15
CA GLY A 42 -29.64 0.56 -2.91
C GLY A 42 -30.75 1.58 -2.69
N PHE A 43 -30.60 2.82 -3.18
CA PHE A 43 -31.66 3.82 -3.17
C PHE A 43 -32.83 3.41 -4.07
N VAL A 44 -32.58 3.00 -5.32
CA VAL A 44 -33.63 2.54 -6.25
C VAL A 44 -34.36 1.31 -5.68
N LEU A 45 -33.62 0.39 -5.06
CA LEU A 45 -34.18 -0.83 -4.46
C LEU A 45 -34.69 -0.63 -3.02
N GLN A 46 -34.58 0.58 -2.46
CA GLN A 46 -34.96 0.91 -1.08
C GLN A 46 -34.38 -0.07 -0.04
N SER A 47 -33.14 -0.53 -0.24
CA SER A 47 -32.50 -1.56 0.60
C SER A 47 -31.05 -1.22 0.92
N LEU A 48 -30.77 -0.98 2.19
CA LEU A 48 -29.40 -0.79 2.69
C LEU A 48 -28.57 -2.07 2.58
N THR A 49 -29.18 -3.24 2.68
CA THR A 49 -28.49 -4.52 2.48
C THR A 49 -27.89 -4.59 1.08
N VAL A 50 -28.59 -4.10 0.05
CA VAL A 50 -28.07 -4.04 -1.31
C VAL A 50 -26.89 -3.06 -1.40
N THR A 51 -27.01 -1.86 -0.83
CA THR A 51 -25.91 -0.87 -0.78
C THR A 51 -24.65 -1.48 -0.18
N PHE A 52 -24.74 -2.07 1.02
CA PHE A 52 -23.59 -2.62 1.72
C PHE A 52 -23.05 -3.88 1.06
N SER A 53 -23.91 -4.70 0.42
CA SER A 53 -23.46 -5.89 -0.30
C SER A 53 -22.63 -5.53 -1.52
N ILE A 54 -23.09 -4.57 -2.33
CA ILE A 54 -22.36 -4.12 -3.54
C ILE A 54 -21.07 -3.42 -3.13
N PHE A 55 -21.13 -2.49 -2.18
CA PHE A 55 -19.95 -1.76 -1.72
C PHE A 55 -18.93 -2.71 -1.08
N GLY A 56 -19.37 -3.55 -0.14
CA GLY A 56 -18.51 -4.52 0.54
C GLY A 56 -17.86 -5.53 -0.41
N ALA A 57 -18.62 -6.08 -1.35
CA ALA A 57 -18.06 -6.99 -2.36
C ALA A 57 -17.01 -6.27 -3.23
N SER A 58 -17.28 -5.03 -3.63
CA SER A 58 -16.35 -4.22 -4.42
C SER A 58 -15.08 -3.88 -3.65
N THR A 59 -15.19 -3.53 -2.37
CA THR A 59 -14.04 -3.27 -1.49
C THR A 59 -13.18 -4.51 -1.28
N LEU A 60 -13.80 -5.68 -1.06
CA LEU A 60 -13.07 -6.95 -0.94
C LEU A 60 -12.33 -7.29 -2.24
N LEU A 61 -12.98 -7.15 -3.38
CA LEU A 61 -12.36 -7.35 -4.69
C LEU A 61 -11.19 -6.39 -4.89
N LEU A 62 -11.37 -5.11 -4.58
CA LEU A 62 -10.32 -4.10 -4.66
C LEU A 62 -9.13 -4.47 -3.77
N ALA A 63 -9.38 -4.88 -2.52
CA ALA A 63 -8.34 -5.29 -1.59
C ALA A 63 -7.52 -6.48 -2.13
N LEU A 64 -8.18 -7.48 -2.72
CA LEU A 64 -7.49 -8.60 -3.36
C LEU A 64 -6.62 -8.17 -4.56
N ILE A 65 -6.97 -7.07 -5.22
CA ILE A 65 -6.20 -6.53 -6.35
C ILE A 65 -5.03 -5.66 -5.87
N VAL A 66 -5.21 -4.80 -4.87
CA VAL A 66 -4.19 -3.80 -4.52
C VAL A 66 -3.28 -4.19 -3.37
N LEU A 67 -3.68 -5.13 -2.51
CA LEU A 67 -2.87 -5.54 -1.35
C LEU A 67 -1.70 -6.46 -1.68
N PRO A 68 -1.81 -7.45 -2.60
CA PRO A 68 -0.67 -8.29 -2.89
C PRO A 68 0.47 -7.43 -3.49
N PRO A 69 1.73 -7.64 -3.08
CA PRO A 69 2.89 -6.94 -3.62
C PRO A 69 3.23 -7.44 -5.02
N TRP A 70 2.35 -7.17 -5.99
CA TRP A 70 2.58 -7.54 -7.38
C TRP A 70 3.88 -6.91 -7.89
N PRO A 71 4.58 -7.56 -8.83
CA PRO A 71 5.81 -7.02 -9.40
C PRO A 71 5.62 -5.63 -10.03
N MET A 72 4.40 -5.29 -10.49
CA MET A 72 4.07 -3.96 -11.01
C MET A 72 4.15 -2.85 -9.95
N PHE A 73 3.94 -3.15 -8.67
CA PHE A 73 4.01 -2.18 -7.58
C PHE A 73 5.42 -2.08 -6.96
N ASN A 74 6.38 -2.84 -7.47
CA ASN A 74 7.76 -2.89 -6.99
C ASN A 74 8.79 -2.62 -8.11
N ALA A 75 8.36 -1.95 -9.19
CA ALA A 75 9.19 -1.68 -10.35
C ALA A 75 10.27 -0.61 -10.12
N HIS A 76 10.17 0.19 -9.04
CA HIS A 76 11.05 1.33 -8.75
C HIS A 76 11.72 1.17 -7.38
N PRO A 77 12.79 0.37 -7.27
CA PRO A 77 13.47 0.13 -6.00
C PRO A 77 14.07 1.42 -5.43
N VAL A 78 13.81 1.67 -4.16
CA VAL A 78 14.30 2.85 -3.43
C VAL A 78 15.81 2.75 -3.23
N LYS A 79 16.56 3.71 -3.77
CA LYS A 79 17.99 3.85 -3.52
C LYS A 79 18.22 4.75 -2.30
N TRP A 80 18.55 4.14 -1.17
CA TRP A 80 18.89 4.87 0.06
C TRP A 80 20.28 5.51 -0.04
N LEU A 81 20.42 6.73 0.48
CA LEU A 81 21.73 7.36 0.66
C LEU A 81 22.50 6.65 1.79
N PRO A 82 23.85 6.63 1.73
CA PRO A 82 24.66 6.11 2.82
C PRO A 82 24.42 6.91 4.10
N ARG A 83 24.43 6.21 5.24
CA ARG A 83 24.26 6.83 6.56
C ARG A 83 25.39 7.82 6.81
N VAL A 84 25.04 9.04 7.21
CA VAL A 84 26.04 10.02 7.66
C VAL A 84 26.58 9.54 9.01
N GLU A 85 27.89 9.31 9.11
CA GLU A 85 28.53 8.97 10.37
C GLU A 85 28.72 10.24 11.22
N ASP A 86 28.21 10.21 12.45
CA ASP A 86 28.35 11.31 13.41
C ASP A 86 29.83 11.51 13.78
N LYS A 87 30.46 12.56 13.25
CA LYS A 87 31.79 13.03 13.70
C LYS A 87 31.71 13.65 15.10
N SER A 88 31.46 12.86 16.15
CA SER A 88 31.38 13.37 17.53
C SER A 88 32.35 12.72 18.53
N LYS A 89 33.45 12.11 18.08
CA LYS A 89 34.46 11.52 19.01
C LYS A 89 35.93 11.84 18.69
N SER A 90 36.26 13.04 18.19
CA SER A 90 37.66 13.46 17.98
C SER A 90 38.12 14.69 18.76
N THR A 91 37.25 15.35 19.54
CA THR A 91 37.62 16.61 20.22
C THR A 91 38.05 16.46 21.69
N GLU A 92 37.70 15.36 22.38
CA GLU A 92 38.05 15.20 23.82
C GLU A 92 39.48 14.73 24.12
N SER A 93 40.28 14.33 23.12
CA SER A 93 41.66 13.87 23.37
C SER A 93 42.73 14.98 23.30
N SER A 94 42.36 16.23 22.99
CA SER A 94 43.32 17.34 22.79
C SER A 94 43.34 18.38 23.93
N THR A 95 42.74 18.09 25.09
CA THR A 95 42.81 19.00 26.28
C THR A 95 43.48 18.34 27.50
N ALA A 96 44.08 17.16 27.32
CA ALA A 96 44.88 16.50 28.36
C ALA A 96 46.35 16.39 27.92
N ARG A 97 47.02 17.54 27.75
CA ARG A 97 48.49 17.65 27.75
C ARG A 97 48.91 18.97 28.37
#